data_AF-A0A1X7LBQ9-F1
#
_entry.id   AF-A0A1X7LBQ9-F1
#
_cell.length_a   1.000
_cell.length_b   1.000
_cell.length_c   1.000
_cell.angle_alpha   90.00
_cell.angle_beta   90.00
_cell.angle_gamma   90.00
#
_symmetry.space_group_name_H-M   'P 1'
#
loop_
_entity.id
_entity.type
_entity.pdbx_description
1 polymer ?
#
loop_
_entity_poly.entity_id
_entity_poly.type
_entity_poly.pdbx_seq_one_letter_code
_entity_poly.pdbx_strand_id
1 'polypeptide(L)'
;MLAFGTYRAEWSGNVRGDLLSGPVVALAPIPKAIAFSTIAGVDPKMGVYASFSIAVLIAPAGGRSGMISAAIAATAVLMVTLVRDHGC
;
A
#
# COMPACT_ATOMS: atom_id res chain seq x y z
N MET A 1 1.63 6.88 26.13
CA MET A 1 2.83 6.13 26.53
C MET A 1 2.70 4.74 25.90
N LEU A 2 3.21 4.56 24.67
CA LEU A 2 3.11 3.27 23.98
C LEU A 2 3.98 2.27 24.75
N ALA A 3 3.33 1.33 25.43
CA ALA A 3 4.02 0.31 26.20
C ALA A 3 4.80 -0.56 25.23
N PHE A 4 6.13 -0.49 25.30
CA PHE A 4 7.07 -1.31 24.53
C PHE A 4 6.70 -2.82 24.57
N GLY A 5 6.05 -3.26 25.65
CA GLY A 5 5.49 -4.61 25.79
C GLY A 5 4.40 -4.96 24.79
N THR A 6 3.50 -4.02 24.46
CA THR A 6 2.42 -4.25 23.48
C THR A 6 2.98 -4.36 22.07
N TYR A 7 3.96 -3.53 21.69
CA TYR A 7 4.63 -3.61 20.39
C TYR A 7 5.35 -4.96 20.21
N ARG A 8 6.03 -5.46 21.25
CA ARG A 8 6.64 -6.79 21.21
C ARG A 8 5.61 -7.91 21.08
N ALA A 9 4.49 -7.80 21.78
CA ALA A 9 3.40 -8.78 21.70
C ALA A 9 2.72 -8.78 20.33
N GLU A 10 2.56 -7.63 19.67
CA GLU A 10 2.04 -7.54 18.31
C GLU A 10 2.98 -8.22 17.29
N TRP A 11 4.30 -8.02 17.40
CA TRP A 11 5.27 -8.63 16.49
C TRP A 11 5.44 -10.13 16.66
N SER A 12 5.32 -10.66 17.88
CA SER A 12 5.49 -12.10 18.15
C SER A 12 4.18 -12.86 18.32
N GLY A 13 3.03 -12.18 18.29
CA GLY A 13 1.73 -12.76 18.66
C GLY A 13 1.19 -13.76 17.64
N ASN A 14 1.29 -13.48 16.34
CA ASN A 14 0.69 -14.34 15.31
C ASN A 14 1.50 -14.42 14.00
N VAL A 15 2.78 -14.76 14.11
CA VAL A 15 3.73 -14.86 12.98
C VAL A 15 3.21 -15.77 11.85
N ARG A 16 2.53 -16.87 12.19
CA ARG A 16 1.99 -17.82 11.21
C ARG A 16 0.87 -17.21 10.37
N GLY A 17 -0.04 -16.46 11.01
CA GLY A 17 -1.13 -15.76 10.34
C GLY A 17 -0.63 -14.61 9.47
N ASP A 18 0.37 -13.87 9.95
CA ASP A 18 0.96 -12.75 9.21
C ASP A 18 1.73 -13.23 7.98
N LEU A 19 2.46 -14.34 8.09
CA LEU A 19 3.21 -14.92 6.97
C LEU A 19 2.29 -15.50 5.88
N LEU A 20 1.13 -16.04 6.26
CA LEU A 20 0.14 -16.57 5.31
C LEU A 20 -0.72 -15.46 4.70
N SER A 21 -1.08 -14.43 5.46
CA SER A 21 -1.92 -13.34 4.99
C SER A 21 -1.16 -12.34 4.11
N GLY A 22 0.13 -12.08 4.38
CA GLY A 22 0.95 -11.14 3.63
C GLY A 22 0.95 -11.37 2.11
N PRO A 23 1.30 -12.57 1.61
CA PRO A 23 1.30 -12.87 0.17
C PRO A 23 -0.09 -12.77 -0.45
N VAL A 24 -1.12 -13.26 0.24
CA VAL A 24 -2.51 -13.24 -0.23
C VAL A 24 -3.00 -11.80 -0.40
N VAL A 25 -2.70 -10.97 0.59
CA VAL A 25 -3.00 -9.54 0.57
C VAL A 25 -2.18 -8.81 -0.49
N ALA A 26 -0.92 -9.16 -0.69
CA ALA A 26 -0.05 -8.51 -1.68
C ALA A 26 -0.48 -8.79 -3.13
N LEU A 27 -1.09 -9.95 -3.39
CA LEU A 27 -1.60 -10.33 -4.72
C LEU A 27 -2.89 -9.60 -5.10
N ALA A 28 -3.75 -9.30 -4.12
CA ALA A 28 -5.05 -8.65 -4.35
C ALA A 28 -4.99 -7.25 -5.02
N PRO A 29 -4.08 -6.32 -4.65
CA PRO A 29 -4.03 -4.97 -5.21
C PRO A 29 -3.33 -4.89 -6.57
N ILE A 30 -2.60 -5.92 -7.03
CA ILE A 30 -1.84 -5.87 -8.30
C ILE A 30 -2.73 -5.47 -9.50
N PRO A 31 -3.82 -6.18 -9.82
CA PRO A 31 -4.68 -5.80 -10.94
C PRO A 31 -5.36 -4.43 -10.73
N LYS A 32 -5.65 -4.08 -9.46
CA LYS A 32 -6.30 -2.82 -9.10
C LYS A 32 -5.38 -1.61 -9.34
N ALA A 33 -4.09 -1.74 -9.00
CA ALA A 33 -3.08 -0.71 -9.22
C ALA A 33 -2.83 -0.45 -10.72
N ILE A 34 -2.77 -1.52 -11.53
CA ILE A 34 -2.64 -1.43 -12.99
C ILE A 34 -3.82 -0.67 -13.59
N ALA A 35 -5.05 -1.01 -13.20
CA ALA A 35 -6.25 -0.35 -13.70
C ALA A 35 -6.25 1.16 -13.36
N PHE A 36 -5.88 1.55 -12.14
CA PHE A 36 -5.87 2.95 -11.73
C PHE A 36 -4.78 3.77 -12.41
N SER A 37 -3.60 3.20 -12.64
CA SER A 37 -2.54 3.88 -13.40
C SER A 37 -2.96 4.13 -14.85
N THR A 38 -3.61 3.16 -15.50
CA THR A 38 -4.14 3.32 -16.85
C THR A 38 -5.23 4.41 -16.90
N ILE A 39 -6.13 4.46 -15.92
CA ILE A 39 -7.15 5.53 -15.81
C ILE A 39 -6.51 6.91 -15.59
N ALA A 40 -5.40 6.96 -14.84
CA ALA A 40 -4.66 8.19 -14.59
C ALA A 40 -3.80 8.67 -15.78
N GLY A 41 -3.75 7.91 -16.88
CA GLY A 41 -2.95 8.26 -18.06
C GLY A 41 -1.44 8.10 -17.86
N VAL A 42 -1.01 7.36 -16.82
CA VAL A 42 0.41 7.10 -16.51
C VAL A 42 0.75 5.63 -16.76
N ASP A 43 2.04 5.34 -16.94
CA ASP A 43 2.49 3.96 -17.20
C ASP A 43 2.03 3.00 -16.07
N PRO A 44 1.45 1.82 -16.41
CA PRO A 44 0.90 0.89 -15.42
C PRO A 44 1.91 0.44 -14.35
N LYS A 45 3.20 0.46 -14.65
CA LYS A 45 4.26 0.09 -13.71
C LYS A 45 4.30 1.05 -12.51
N MET A 46 3.92 2.32 -12.71
CA MET A 46 3.93 3.33 -11.64
C MET A 46 3.00 2.97 -10.48
N GLY A 47 1.83 2.39 -10.75
CA GLY A 47 0.88 1.99 -9.72
C GLY A 47 1.38 0.85 -8.85
N VAL A 48 2.11 -0.10 -9.46
CA VAL A 48 2.71 -1.22 -8.75
C VAL A 48 3.89 -0.75 -7.90
N TYR A 49 4.75 0.12 -8.43
CA TYR A 49 5.85 0.72 -7.66
C TYR A 49 5.36 1.57 -6.50
N ALA A 50 4.32 2.39 -6.70
CA ALA A 50 3.74 3.19 -5.62
C ALA A 50 3.19 2.30 -4.50
N SER A 51 2.43 1.25 -4.85
CA SER A 51 1.84 0.34 -3.86
C SER A 51 2.92 -0.42 -3.08
N PHE A 52 3.99 -0.87 -3.75
CA PHE A 52 5.13 -1.52 -3.10
C PHE A 52 5.86 -0.58 -2.12
N SER A 53 6.20 0.63 -2.57
CA SER A 53 6.88 1.61 -1.73
C SER A 53 6.07 2.00 -0.49
N ILE A 54 4.75 2.18 -0.64
CA ILE A 54 3.84 2.47 0.49
C ILE A 54 3.81 1.32 1.48
N ALA A 55 3.72 0.07 1.00
CA ALA A 55 3.70 -1.11 1.86
C ALA A 55 5.02 -1.26 2.65
N VAL A 56 6.17 -1.04 2.02
CA VAL A 56 7.49 -1.11 2.67
C VAL A 56 7.66 -0.01 3.71
N LEU A 57 7.17 1.20 3.44
CA LEU A 57 7.27 2.32 4.39
C LEU A 57 6.33 2.14 5.59
N ILE A 58 5.11 1.65 5.37
CA ILE A 58 4.09 1.52 6.42
C ILE A 58 4.28 0.27 7.26
N ALA A 59 4.97 -0.77 6.76
CA ALA A 59 5.28 -1.96 7.55
C ALA A 59 5.99 -1.65 8.89
N PRO A 60 7.07 -0.83 8.93
CA PRO A 60 7.69 -0.42 10.19
C PRO A 60 7.10 0.88 10.78
N ALA A 61 6.59 1.81 9.96
CA ALA A 61 6.14 3.13 10.42
C ALA A 61 4.63 3.21 10.73
N GLY A 62 3.88 2.16 10.45
CA GLY A 62 2.42 2.12 10.62
C GLY A 62 2.00 2.13 12.09
N GLY A 63 1.04 2.98 12.43
CA GLY A 63 0.53 3.11 13.81
C GLY A 63 -0.48 2.03 14.23
N ARG A 64 -0.90 1.15 13.31
CA ARG A 64 -1.89 0.09 13.57
C ARG A 64 -1.46 -1.22 12.92
N SER A 65 -1.19 -2.23 13.74
CA SER A 65 -0.87 -3.58 13.28
C SER A 65 -2.03 -4.18 12.46
N GLY A 66 -1.70 -4.85 11.35
CA GLY A 66 -2.66 -5.45 10.42
C GLY A 66 -3.34 -4.48 9.43
N MET A 67 -2.97 -3.19 9.41
CA MET A 67 -3.52 -2.26 8.42
C MET A 67 -2.77 -2.35 7.08
N ILE A 68 -3.52 -2.61 6.01
CA ILE A 68 -2.99 -2.68 4.63
C ILE A 68 -3.06 -1.29 4.01
N SER A 69 -1.95 -0.81 3.47
CA SER A 69 -1.88 0.49 2.80
C SER A 69 -1.33 0.32 1.39
N ALA A 70 -2.07 0.82 0.40
CA ALA A 70 -1.75 0.72 -1.03
C ALA A 70 -2.37 1.91 -1.78
N ALA A 71 -1.97 2.13 -3.03
CA ALA A 71 -2.53 3.18 -3.87
C ALA A 71 -4.03 2.91 -4.16
N ILE A 72 -4.89 3.92 -3.96
CA ILE A 72 -6.36 3.82 -4.06
C ILE A 72 -6.87 4.67 -5.23
N ALA A 73 -8.05 4.37 -5.76
CA ALA A 73 -8.67 5.12 -6.86
C ALA A 73 -8.74 6.64 -6.58
N ALA A 74 -9.02 7.02 -5.32
CA ALA A 74 -9.15 8.42 -4.93
C ALA A 74 -7.89 9.24 -5.22
N THR A 75 -6.70 8.69 -4.97
CA THR A 75 -5.44 9.38 -5.29
C THR A 75 -5.15 9.37 -6.79
N ALA A 76 -5.56 8.34 -7.52
CA ALA A 76 -5.39 8.27 -8.97
C ALA A 76 -6.23 9.32 -9.71
N VAL A 77 -7.48 9.54 -9.29
CA VAL A 77 -8.36 10.56 -9.89
C VAL A 77 -7.82 11.97 -9.68
N LEU A 78 -7.22 12.25 -8.52
CA LEU A 78 -6.53 13.53 -8.26
C LEU A 78 -5.30 13.71 -9.15
N MET A 79 -4.59 12.61 -9.45
CA MET A 79 -3.43 12.66 -10.34
C MET A 79 -3.81 12.87 -11.80
N VAL A 80 -5.01 12.46 -12.25
CA VAL A 80 -5.49 12.69 -13.64
C VAL A 80 -5.47 14.19 -13.98
N THR A 81 -6.01 15.03 -13.10
CA THR A 81 -6.07 16.49 -13.34
C THR A 81 -4.68 17.11 -13.26
N LEU A 82 -3.83 16.62 -12.34
CA LEU A 82 -2.46 17.12 -12.19
C LEU A 82 -1.58 16.78 -13.40
N VAL A 83 -1.67 15.56 -13.91
CA VAL A 83 -0.97 15.11 -15.14
C VAL A 83 -1.45 15.88 -16.38
N ARG A 84 -2.74 16.26 -16.43
CA ARG A 84 -3.30 17.07 -17.52
C ARG A 84 -2.83 18.53 -17.48
N ASP A 85 -2.78 19.14 -16.29
CA ASP A 85 -2.52 20.58 -16.16
C ASP A 85 -1.01 20.94 -16.09
N HIS A 86 -0.18 20.06 -15.52
CA HIS A 86 1.24 20.34 -15.24
C HIS A 86 2.19 19.33 -15.89
N GLY A 87 1.70 18.60 -16.90
CA GLY A 87 2.29 17.36 -17.41
C GLY A 87 3.82 17.32 -17.52
N CYS A 88 4.34 16.16 -17.10
CA CYS A 88 5.49 15.54 -17.73
C CYS A 88 4.96 14.54 -18.77
#